data_AF-A0A8C7H6I9-F1
#
_entry.id   AF-A0A8C7H6I9-F1
#
_cell.length_a   1.000
_cell.length_b   1.000
_cell.length_c   1.000
_cell.angle_alpha   90.00
_cell.angle_beta   90.00
_cell.angle_gamma   90.00
#
_symmetry.space_group_name_H-M   'P 1'
#
loop_
_entity.id
_entity.type
_entity.pdbx_description
1 polymer ?
#
loop_
_entity_poly.entity_id
_entity_poly.type
_entity_poly.pdbx_seq_one_letter_code
_entity_poly.pdbx_strand_id
1 'polypeptide(L)'
;MKYLSGVLLLLATMFTTVNSAEQCQCRCDEERLNTELSSVDDRYPTCRDEMMGNITEGDLLTRERQASPSFSTAWSQAERCNVTVANLTDLHVTALTLYTNTYNRTFPLIFDVEARSMGPDANVYRQYFLFKSLHFLLTDALRLLIGREEAEAEAEQDGKGCLLVYANSGRGDNLRGEVGDQVRTGHFVLASTRRYSSSFDLTIRTCHGHLLPRSHSRHCRSSSGLNVLVPPYELFRVVAVKKVRF
;
A
#
# COMPACT_ATOMS: atom_id res chain seq x y z
N MET A 1 -30.54 -12.79 6.83
CA MET A 1 -30.26 -12.25 5.49
C MET A 1 -28.78 -11.91 5.45
N LYS A 2 -27.96 -12.72 4.75
CA LYS A 2 -26.48 -12.63 4.85
C LYS A 2 -25.91 -11.88 3.64
N TYR A 3 -25.28 -10.74 3.97
CA TYR A 3 -24.23 -9.94 3.32
C TYR A 3 -24.20 -9.77 1.79
N LEU A 4 -24.33 -8.52 1.35
CA LEU A 4 -24.13 -8.04 -0.02
C LEU A 4 -22.66 -7.60 -0.18
N SER A 5 -21.83 -8.44 -0.79
CA SER A 5 -20.47 -8.07 -1.19
C SER A 5 -20.53 -7.14 -2.42
N GLY A 6 -19.86 -5.99 -2.38
CA GLY A 6 -19.90 -4.97 -3.43
C GLY A 6 -18.52 -4.65 -3.98
N VAL A 7 -18.42 -4.42 -5.30
CA VAL A 7 -17.21 -3.92 -5.94
C VAL A 7 -17.22 -2.39 -5.94
N LEU A 8 -16.21 -1.76 -5.35
CA LEU A 8 -16.01 -0.31 -5.42
C LEU A 8 -15.07 0.04 -6.58
N LEU A 9 -15.50 1.02 -7.37
CA LEU A 9 -14.70 1.64 -8.42
C LEU A 9 -14.15 2.97 -7.91
N LEU A 10 -12.82 3.06 -7.84
CA LEU A 10 -12.06 4.16 -7.28
C LEU A 10 -11.21 4.83 -8.37
N LEU A 11 -11.22 6.15 -8.45
CA LEU A 11 -10.34 6.93 -9.33
C LEU A 11 -9.47 7.88 -8.52
N ALA A 12 -8.16 7.89 -8.76
CA ALA A 12 -7.26 8.88 -8.18
C ALA A 12 -7.41 10.24 -8.87
N THR A 13 -7.80 11.29 -8.14
CA THR A 13 -7.66 12.70 -8.56
C THR A 13 -7.63 13.63 -7.33
N MET A 14 -6.61 14.49 -7.23
CA MET A 14 -6.70 15.97 -7.07
C MET A 14 -5.29 16.58 -6.86
N PHE A 15 -4.91 17.55 -7.69
CA PHE A 15 -3.98 18.61 -7.30
C PHE A 15 -4.80 19.63 -6.49
N THR A 16 -4.59 19.73 -5.18
CA THR A 16 -5.16 20.82 -4.40
C THR A 16 -4.15 21.96 -4.32
N THR A 17 -4.45 23.09 -4.94
CA THR A 17 -3.86 24.37 -4.56
C THR A 17 -4.46 24.74 -3.19
N VAL A 18 -3.63 24.68 -2.13
CA VAL A 18 -4.08 25.01 -0.77
C VAL A 18 -4.07 26.54 -0.63
N ASN A 19 -5.26 27.14 -0.56
CA ASN A 19 -5.44 28.42 0.13
C ASN A 19 -5.72 28.13 1.61
N SER A 20 -5.07 28.90 2.46
CA SER A 20 -4.96 28.71 3.90
C SER A 20 -6.22 29.04 4.68
N ALA A 21 -6.24 28.47 5.90
CA ALA A 21 -7.07 28.75 7.07
C ALA A 21 -8.47 28.14 7.06
N GLU A 22 -8.66 27.07 7.85
CA GLU A 22 -9.56 27.12 9.00
C GLU A 22 -9.39 25.93 9.96
N GLN A 23 -9.46 26.29 11.25
CA GLN A 23 -9.61 25.57 12.51
C GLN A 23 -9.95 24.06 12.47
N CYS A 24 -9.13 23.24 13.15
CA CYS A 24 -9.43 21.83 13.42
C CYS A 24 -10.37 21.73 14.64
N GLN A 25 -11.59 21.21 14.43
CA GLN A 25 -12.53 20.89 15.50
C GLN A 25 -12.97 19.43 15.35
N CYS A 26 -12.36 18.54 16.14
CA CYS A 26 -12.69 17.12 16.15
C CYS A 26 -14.05 16.90 16.81
N ARG A 27 -15.04 16.43 16.05
CA ARG A 27 -16.29 15.88 16.56
C ARG A 27 -16.35 14.41 16.14
N CYS A 28 -16.32 13.51 17.13
CA CYS A 28 -16.47 12.08 16.94
C CYS A 28 -17.96 11.79 16.66
N ASP A 29 -18.33 11.45 15.43
CA ASP A 29 -19.64 10.87 15.08
C ASP A 29 -19.50 9.92 13.87
N GLU A 30 -20.11 8.73 14.03
CA GLU A 30 -20.40 7.63 13.09
C GLU A 30 -19.47 7.35 11.87
N GLU A 31 -18.79 6.20 11.96
CA GLU A 31 -17.86 5.60 10.99
C GLU A 31 -18.53 5.28 9.64
N ARG A 32 -18.56 6.29 8.77
CA ARG A 32 -18.58 6.11 7.31
C ARG A 32 -17.14 6.13 6.81
N LEU A 33 -16.84 5.41 5.73
CA LEU A 33 -15.52 5.31 5.10
C LEU A 33 -15.06 6.67 4.54
N ASN A 34 -14.80 7.65 5.41
CA ASN A 34 -14.42 8.99 5.02
C ASN A 34 -13.10 9.31 5.71
N THR A 35 -12.05 9.38 4.87
CA THR A 35 -10.65 9.64 5.23
C THR A 35 -10.09 8.62 6.23
N GLU A 36 -9.18 7.74 5.80
CA GLU A 36 -8.35 6.97 6.75
C GLU A 36 -7.37 7.93 7.47
N LEU A 37 -7.92 8.84 8.30
CA LEU A 37 -7.21 9.81 9.12
C LEU A 37 -6.25 9.12 10.09
N SER A 38 -6.51 7.85 10.39
CA SER A 38 -5.68 7.02 11.26
C SER A 38 -4.59 6.24 10.53
N SER A 39 -4.43 6.38 9.22
CA SER A 39 -3.45 5.59 8.47
C SER A 39 -2.07 6.22 8.44
N VAL A 40 -1.04 5.37 8.48
CA VAL A 40 0.34 5.75 8.21
C VAL A 40 0.48 5.88 6.69
N ASP A 41 0.62 7.12 6.22
CA ASP A 41 0.62 7.45 4.79
C ASP A 41 1.75 8.41 4.39
N ASP A 42 2.85 8.38 5.16
CA ASP A 42 4.01 9.23 4.92
C ASP A 42 4.66 8.93 3.54
N ARG A 43 5.05 10.01 2.86
CA ARG A 43 5.72 10.00 1.54
C ARG A 43 7.21 10.32 1.64
N TYR A 44 7.69 10.70 2.83
CA TYR A 44 9.08 11.03 3.13
C TYR A 44 9.76 12.04 2.18
N PRO A 45 9.09 13.13 1.74
CA PRO A 45 9.64 14.01 0.70
C PRO A 45 10.89 14.77 1.15
N THR A 46 10.99 15.10 2.44
CA THR A 46 12.07 15.94 3.00
C THR A 46 13.00 15.20 3.96
N CYS A 47 12.63 13.99 4.40
CA CYS A 47 13.36 13.21 5.41
C CYS A 47 13.81 11.84 4.89
N ARG A 48 13.82 11.63 3.57
CA ARG A 48 14.21 10.37 2.95
C ARG A 48 15.60 9.91 3.39
N ASP A 49 16.59 10.80 3.27
CA ASP A 49 18.00 10.42 3.52
C ASP A 49 18.24 10.17 5.02
N GLU A 50 17.59 10.95 5.89
CA GLU A 50 17.59 10.71 7.34
C GLU A 50 16.96 9.36 7.69
N MET A 51 15.80 9.04 7.10
CA MET A 51 15.12 7.78 7.35
C MET A 51 15.92 6.59 6.83
N MET A 52 16.56 6.72 5.65
CA MET A 52 17.48 5.71 5.14
C MET A 52 18.68 5.53 6.07
N GLY A 53 19.31 6.63 6.52
CA GLY A 53 20.43 6.60 7.45
C GLY A 53 20.07 5.92 8.78
N ASN A 54 18.90 6.20 9.34
CA ASN A 54 18.41 5.55 10.56
C ASN A 54 18.23 4.03 10.42
N ILE A 55 17.99 3.54 9.20
CA ILE A 55 17.87 2.11 8.88
C ILE A 55 19.23 1.47 8.62
N THR A 56 20.11 2.14 7.86
CA THR A 56 21.38 1.56 7.39
C THR A 56 22.54 1.77 8.36
N GLU A 57 22.60 2.93 9.00
CA GLU A 57 23.67 3.34 9.92
C GLU A 57 23.21 3.33 11.38
N GLY A 58 21.91 3.55 11.59
CA GLY A 58 21.25 3.44 12.89
C GLY A 58 20.84 2.02 13.26
N ASP A 59 19.97 1.92 14.25
CA ASP A 59 19.49 0.65 14.81
C ASP A 59 17.97 0.44 14.62
N LEU A 60 17.31 1.28 13.82
CA LEU A 60 15.84 1.30 13.74
C LEU A 60 15.28 -0.05 13.30
N LEU A 61 15.72 -0.56 12.15
CA LEU A 61 15.27 -1.86 11.63
C LEU A 61 15.62 -3.00 12.59
N THR A 62 16.79 -2.94 13.22
CA THR A 62 17.23 -3.95 14.20
C THR A 62 16.31 -3.97 15.42
N ARG A 63 15.99 -2.81 16.00
CA ARG A 63 15.07 -2.69 17.13
C ARG A 63 13.67 -3.15 16.77
N GLU A 64 13.16 -2.78 15.59
CA GLU A 64 11.84 -3.20 15.11
C GLU A 64 11.76 -4.72 14.93
N ARG A 65 12.80 -5.35 14.38
CA ARG A 65 12.90 -6.82 14.28
C ARG A 65 12.97 -7.49 15.65
N GLN A 66 13.72 -6.93 16.60
CA GLN A 66 13.79 -7.49 17.96
C GLN A 66 12.45 -7.38 18.71
N ALA A 67 11.71 -6.29 18.50
CA ALA A 67 10.41 -6.06 19.12
C ALA A 67 9.29 -6.94 18.55
N SER A 68 9.43 -7.45 17.31
CA SER A 68 8.41 -8.25 16.64
C SER A 68 8.98 -9.56 16.05
N PRO A 69 8.78 -10.72 16.73
CA PRO A 69 9.24 -12.01 16.23
C PRO A 69 8.67 -12.38 14.86
N SER A 70 7.42 -12.01 14.58
CA SER A 70 6.79 -12.23 13.28
C SER A 70 7.43 -11.38 12.18
N PHE A 71 7.76 -10.12 12.47
CA PHE A 71 8.51 -9.27 11.55
C PHE A 71 9.90 -9.81 11.28
N SER A 72 10.65 -10.16 12.34
CA SER A 72 12.00 -10.71 12.21
C SER A 72 12.03 -11.98 11.36
N THR A 73 11.05 -12.87 11.57
CA THR A 73 10.92 -14.11 10.80
C THR A 73 10.60 -13.83 9.34
N ALA A 74 9.64 -12.96 9.05
CA ALA A 74 9.26 -12.59 7.69
C ALA A 74 10.42 -11.90 6.95
N TRP A 75 11.13 -11.00 7.63
CA TRP A 75 12.31 -10.31 7.10
C TRP A 75 13.43 -11.29 6.76
N SER A 76 13.79 -12.19 7.68
CA SER A 76 14.84 -13.20 7.46
C SER A 76 14.53 -14.16 6.32
N GLN A 77 13.25 -14.41 6.04
CA GLN A 77 12.83 -15.19 4.88
C GLN A 77 12.97 -14.39 3.58
N ALA A 78 12.58 -13.12 3.59
CA ALA A 78 12.68 -12.23 2.44
C ALA A 78 14.13 -11.88 2.07
N GLU A 79 15.04 -11.78 3.04
CA GLU A 79 16.49 -11.56 2.81
C GLU A 79 17.13 -12.67 1.96
N ARG A 80 16.51 -13.85 1.87
CA ARG A 80 16.97 -14.94 0.99
C ARG A 80 16.72 -14.66 -0.50
N CYS A 81 15.94 -13.64 -0.81
CA CYS A 81 15.75 -13.17 -2.17
C CYS A 81 16.98 -12.41 -2.65
N ASN A 82 17.88 -13.11 -3.34
CA ASN A 82 19.07 -12.51 -3.93
C ASN A 82 18.82 -12.18 -5.40
N VAL A 83 18.19 -11.03 -5.67
CA VAL A 83 18.05 -10.48 -7.02
C VAL A 83 18.40 -9.01 -7.04
N THR A 84 19.05 -8.59 -8.12
CA THR A 84 19.33 -7.19 -8.38
C THR A 84 18.18 -6.60 -9.19
N VAL A 85 17.60 -5.52 -8.68
CA VAL A 85 16.62 -4.69 -9.40
C VAL A 85 17.25 -3.32 -9.57
N ALA A 86 17.21 -2.77 -10.79
CA ALA A 86 17.78 -1.46 -11.06
C ALA A 86 17.20 -0.39 -10.10
N ASN A 87 18.08 0.46 -9.58
CA ASN A 87 17.78 1.55 -8.62
C ASN A 87 17.28 1.12 -7.24
N LEU A 88 17.11 -0.18 -6.98
CA LEU A 88 16.75 -0.68 -5.66
C LEU A 88 17.98 -1.21 -4.92
N THR A 89 18.01 -0.97 -3.62
CA THR A 89 18.97 -1.62 -2.70
C THR A 89 18.43 -2.97 -2.25
N ASP A 90 19.28 -3.80 -1.65
CA ASP A 90 18.87 -5.10 -1.08
C ASP A 90 17.78 -4.95 0.00
N LEU A 91 17.78 -3.84 0.75
CA LEU A 91 16.73 -3.53 1.73
C LEU A 91 15.38 -3.27 1.06
N HIS A 92 15.37 -2.57 -0.08
CA HIS A 92 14.15 -2.35 -0.87
C HIS A 92 13.63 -3.67 -1.45
N VAL A 93 14.52 -4.49 -2.03
CA VAL A 93 14.16 -5.81 -2.57
C VAL A 93 13.61 -6.73 -1.48
N THR A 94 14.22 -6.70 -0.29
CA THR A 94 13.76 -7.44 0.89
C THR A 94 12.39 -6.97 1.34
N ALA A 95 12.17 -5.65 1.48
CA ALA A 95 10.89 -5.08 1.86
C ALA A 95 9.77 -5.46 0.87
N LEU A 96 10.02 -5.30 -0.44
CA LEU A 96 9.08 -5.71 -1.49
C LEU A 96 8.80 -7.21 -1.41
N THR A 97 9.83 -8.04 -1.35
CA THR A 97 9.68 -9.50 -1.27
C THR A 97 8.85 -9.93 -0.06
N LEU A 98 9.14 -9.36 1.10
CA LEU A 98 8.39 -9.60 2.33
C LEU A 98 6.91 -9.25 2.11
N TYR A 99 6.64 -8.05 1.59
CA TYR A 99 5.28 -7.57 1.43
C TYR A 99 4.50 -8.30 0.34
N THR A 100 5.15 -8.77 -0.72
CA THR A 100 4.49 -9.43 -1.85
C THR A 100 4.45 -10.95 -1.74
N ASN A 101 5.04 -11.53 -0.69
CA ASN A 101 5.03 -12.96 -0.47
C ASN A 101 3.59 -13.44 -0.24
N THR A 102 3.10 -14.33 -1.12
CA THR A 102 1.75 -14.90 -1.02
C THR A 102 1.69 -16.29 -0.42
N TYR A 103 2.84 -16.93 -0.20
CA TYR A 103 2.90 -18.21 0.52
C TYR A 103 2.69 -18.02 2.03
N ASN A 104 3.12 -16.87 2.56
CA ASN A 104 2.88 -16.51 3.96
C ASN A 104 2.41 -15.06 4.06
N ARG A 105 1.09 -14.87 4.19
CA ARG A 105 0.45 -13.56 4.33
C ARG A 105 0.29 -13.10 5.78
N THR A 106 0.67 -13.90 6.77
CA THR A 106 0.41 -13.59 8.19
C THR A 106 1.01 -12.26 8.61
N PHE A 107 2.31 -12.04 8.34
CA PHE A 107 2.95 -10.78 8.72
C PHE A 107 2.49 -9.58 7.88
N PRO A 108 2.42 -9.65 6.54
CA PRO A 108 1.87 -8.54 5.74
C PRO A 108 0.46 -8.10 6.19
N LEU A 109 -0.40 -9.02 6.62
CA LEU A 109 -1.73 -8.68 7.14
C LEU A 109 -1.65 -7.93 8.49
N ILE A 110 -0.73 -8.31 9.39
CA ILE A 110 -0.48 -7.58 10.64
C ILE A 110 0.01 -6.16 10.32
N PHE A 111 0.97 -6.04 9.41
CA PHE A 111 1.48 -4.76 8.96
C PHE A 111 0.36 -3.88 8.35
N ASP A 112 -0.49 -4.44 7.49
CA ASP A 112 -1.62 -3.71 6.90
C ASP A 112 -2.62 -3.24 7.97
N VAL A 113 -2.87 -4.03 9.03
CA VAL A 113 -3.78 -3.63 10.12
C VAL A 113 -3.18 -2.49 10.96
N GLU A 114 -1.91 -2.59 11.34
CA GLU A 114 -1.25 -1.52 12.09
C GLU A 114 -1.10 -0.24 11.26
N ALA A 115 -0.72 -0.35 9.97
CA ALA A 115 -0.60 0.79 9.08
C ALA A 115 -1.92 1.59 8.98
N ARG A 116 -3.08 0.93 8.97
CA ARG A 116 -4.39 1.62 8.92
C ARG A 116 -4.77 2.40 10.18
N SER A 117 -4.14 2.11 11.32
CA SER A 117 -4.59 2.58 12.64
C SER A 117 -3.58 3.43 13.41
N MET A 118 -2.31 3.43 13.01
CA MET A 118 -1.22 4.06 13.77
C MET A 118 -0.73 5.41 13.22
N GLY A 119 -1.48 6.02 12.30
CA GLY A 119 -1.23 7.38 11.79
C GLY A 119 -2.12 8.54 12.29
N PRO A 120 -3.06 8.42 13.25
CA PRO A 120 -3.95 9.54 13.62
C PRO A 120 -3.20 10.72 14.26
N ASP A 121 -2.06 10.47 14.90
CA ASP A 121 -1.18 11.51 15.41
C ASP A 121 0.28 11.07 15.44
N ALA A 122 1.18 12.06 15.44
CA ALA A 122 2.62 11.82 15.39
C ALA A 122 3.17 11.10 16.62
N ASN A 123 2.54 11.24 17.79
CA ASN A 123 2.96 10.54 19.00
C ASN A 123 2.60 9.06 18.92
N VAL A 124 1.38 8.72 18.48
CA VAL A 124 0.96 7.34 18.22
C VAL A 124 1.86 6.67 17.20
N TYR A 125 2.13 7.34 16.08
CA TYR A 125 3.08 6.85 15.07
C TYR A 125 4.46 6.57 15.67
N ARG A 126 5.04 7.54 16.41
CA ARG A 126 6.39 7.40 16.98
C ARG A 126 6.47 6.28 18.01
N GLN A 127 5.48 6.18 18.89
CA GLN A 127 5.51 5.27 20.04
C GLN A 127 5.05 3.85 19.69
N TYR A 128 4.04 3.69 18.84
CA TYR A 128 3.34 2.40 18.68
C TYR A 128 3.50 1.76 17.32
N PHE A 129 3.76 2.52 16.24
CA PHE A 129 3.98 1.90 14.93
C PHE A 129 5.37 1.25 14.85
N LEU A 130 5.46 -0.07 15.00
CA LEU A 130 6.75 -0.78 15.07
C LEU A 130 7.38 -1.09 13.70
N PHE A 131 6.76 -0.64 12.59
CA PHE A 131 7.16 -1.05 11.25
C PHE A 131 7.54 0.15 10.37
N LYS A 132 8.19 1.16 10.95
CA LYS A 132 8.59 2.39 10.26
C LYS A 132 9.59 2.07 9.15
N SER A 133 10.55 1.17 9.40
CA SER A 133 11.54 0.79 8.39
C SER A 133 10.88 0.13 7.18
N LEU A 134 9.95 -0.80 7.41
CA LEU A 134 9.24 -1.48 6.33
C LEU A 134 8.36 -0.52 5.54
N HIS A 135 7.60 0.34 6.23
CA HIS A 135 6.76 1.35 5.58
C HIS A 135 7.59 2.29 4.69
N PHE A 136 8.69 2.82 5.23
CA PHE A 136 9.62 3.67 4.47
C PHE A 136 10.20 2.96 3.25
N LEU A 137 10.75 1.75 3.42
CA LEU A 137 11.38 1.02 2.32
C LEU A 137 10.39 0.65 1.22
N LEU A 138 9.14 0.32 1.56
CA LEU A 138 8.10 0.09 0.55
C LEU A 138 7.76 1.39 -0.21
N THR A 139 7.58 2.49 0.52
CA THR A 139 7.31 3.81 -0.09
C THR A 139 8.46 4.27 -0.99
N ASP A 140 9.71 4.16 -0.53
CA ASP A 140 10.88 4.59 -1.29
C ASP A 140 11.14 3.66 -2.48
N ALA A 141 10.91 2.35 -2.33
CA ALA A 141 11.00 1.42 -3.45
C ALA A 141 10.03 1.80 -4.58
N LEU A 142 8.77 2.14 -4.27
CA LEU A 142 7.80 2.60 -5.27
C LEU A 142 8.23 3.90 -5.95
N ARG A 143 8.97 4.77 -5.25
CA ARG A 143 9.53 6.01 -5.84
C ARG A 143 10.69 5.71 -6.80
N LEU A 144 11.50 4.71 -6.48
CA LEU A 144 12.73 4.36 -7.22
C LEU A 144 12.48 3.41 -8.39
N LEU A 145 11.39 2.64 -8.36
CA LEU A 145 10.98 1.79 -9.47
C LEU A 145 10.71 2.65 -10.72
N ILE A 146 11.66 2.64 -11.65
CA ILE A 146 11.49 3.18 -13.00
C ILE A 146 10.50 2.27 -13.72
N GLY A 147 9.49 2.83 -14.38
CA GLY A 147 8.58 2.02 -15.18
C GLY A 147 7.18 2.58 -15.36
N ARG A 148 7.01 3.89 -15.62
CA ARG A 148 5.82 4.29 -16.37
C ARG A 148 5.95 3.90 -17.84
N GLU A 149 7.16 4.08 -18.39
CA GLU A 149 7.45 3.82 -19.81
C GLU A 149 7.55 2.33 -20.14
N GLU A 150 8.16 1.48 -19.31
CA GLU A 150 8.20 0.03 -19.58
C GLU A 150 6.89 -0.70 -19.19
N ALA A 151 6.04 -0.08 -18.36
CA ALA A 151 4.68 -0.54 -18.09
C ALA A 151 3.72 -0.34 -19.28
N GLU A 152 4.17 0.35 -20.34
CA GLU A 152 3.37 0.74 -21.51
C GLU A 152 2.86 -0.43 -22.34
N ALA A 153 3.49 -1.61 -22.28
CA ALA A 153 3.14 -2.74 -23.14
C ALA A 153 2.05 -3.68 -22.57
N GLU A 154 1.80 -3.68 -21.26
CA GLU A 154 0.93 -4.68 -20.61
C GLU A 154 -0.23 -4.11 -19.77
N ALA A 155 -0.20 -2.82 -19.40
CA ALA A 155 -1.23 -2.20 -18.59
C ALA A 155 -2.11 -1.25 -19.43
N GLU A 156 -3.43 -1.27 -19.20
CA GLU A 156 -4.33 -0.25 -19.75
C GLU A 156 -4.01 1.09 -19.07
N GLN A 157 -3.18 1.89 -19.74
CA GLN A 157 -2.86 3.24 -19.32
C GLN A 157 -3.81 4.23 -19.98
N ASP A 158 -4.22 5.23 -19.23
CA ASP A 158 -4.82 6.41 -19.84
C ASP A 158 -3.73 7.36 -20.35
N GLY A 159 -4.08 8.32 -21.20
CA GLY A 159 -3.14 9.32 -21.75
C GLY A 159 -2.41 10.21 -20.73
N LYS A 160 -2.56 9.98 -19.43
CA LYS A 160 -1.85 10.62 -18.30
C LYS A 160 -0.96 9.63 -17.50
N GLY A 161 -0.83 8.38 -17.93
CA GLY A 161 0.11 7.40 -17.35
C GLY A 161 -0.28 6.83 -15.99
N CYS A 162 -1.57 6.62 -15.74
CA CYS A 162 -2.10 5.90 -14.57
C CYS A 162 -2.55 4.48 -14.94
N LEU A 163 -2.47 3.54 -14.00
CA LEU A 163 -2.80 2.13 -14.19
C LEU A 163 -4.22 1.82 -13.72
N LEU A 164 -4.97 1.08 -14.52
CA LEU A 164 -6.19 0.40 -14.06
C LEU A 164 -5.84 -0.94 -13.43
N VAL A 165 -6.20 -1.14 -12.16
CA VAL A 165 -5.88 -2.34 -11.39
C VAL A 165 -7.06 -2.90 -10.61
N TYR A 166 -6.98 -4.18 -10.28
CA TYR A 166 -7.99 -4.96 -9.59
C TYR A 166 -7.38 -5.59 -8.34
N ALA A 167 -8.05 -5.47 -7.21
CA ALA A 167 -7.50 -5.91 -5.92
C ALA A 167 -8.61 -6.43 -5.00
N ASN A 168 -8.17 -7.09 -3.92
CA ASN A 168 -9.01 -7.30 -2.74
C ASN A 168 -8.71 -6.17 -1.75
N SER A 169 -9.74 -5.61 -1.14
CA SER A 169 -9.64 -4.54 -0.14
C SER A 169 -9.01 -4.99 1.17
N GLY A 170 -8.95 -6.30 1.41
CA GLY A 170 -8.62 -6.88 2.71
C GLY A 170 -9.71 -6.68 3.77
N ARG A 171 -10.84 -6.05 3.42
CA ARG A 171 -11.99 -5.80 4.31
C ARG A 171 -13.16 -6.75 4.05
N GLY A 172 -13.15 -7.45 2.92
CA GLY A 172 -14.22 -8.39 2.55
C GLY A 172 -15.58 -7.71 2.53
N ASP A 173 -16.58 -8.33 3.14
CA ASP A 173 -17.96 -7.83 3.18
C ASP A 173 -18.15 -6.53 4.00
N ASN A 174 -17.11 -6.09 4.71
CA ASN A 174 -17.14 -4.82 5.46
C ASN A 174 -16.77 -3.60 4.61
N LEU A 175 -16.44 -3.79 3.33
CA LEU A 175 -16.15 -2.70 2.42
C LEU A 175 -17.42 -1.89 2.13
N ARG A 176 -17.44 -0.63 2.57
CA ARG A 176 -18.54 0.31 2.40
C ARG A 176 -18.03 1.58 1.77
N GLY A 177 -18.82 2.17 0.88
CA GLY A 177 -18.56 3.49 0.33
C GLY A 177 -19.72 3.91 -0.54
N GLU A 178 -19.83 5.20 -0.79
CA GLU A 178 -20.83 5.82 -1.63
C GLU A 178 -20.17 6.61 -2.75
N VAL A 179 -20.87 6.77 -3.87
CA VAL A 179 -20.36 7.55 -5.00
C VAL A 179 -20.14 8.98 -4.54
N GLY A 180 -18.94 9.50 -4.79
CA GLY A 180 -18.50 10.82 -4.36
C GLY A 180 -17.55 10.81 -3.18
N ASP A 181 -17.53 9.75 -2.36
CA ASP A 181 -16.67 9.64 -1.18
C ASP A 181 -15.19 9.79 -1.55
N GLN A 182 -14.42 10.44 -0.67
CA GLN A 182 -12.98 10.52 -0.75
C GLN A 182 -12.34 9.52 0.20
N VAL A 183 -11.57 8.60 -0.35
CA VAL A 183 -11.05 7.44 0.37
C VAL A 183 -9.56 7.29 0.12
N ARG A 184 -8.82 6.93 1.17
CA ARG A 184 -7.49 6.33 1.07
C ARG A 184 -7.64 4.84 1.36
N THR A 185 -6.74 4.03 0.84
CA THR A 185 -6.68 2.62 1.23
C THR A 185 -6.04 2.45 2.61
N GLY A 186 -5.18 3.40 3.00
CA GLY A 186 -4.41 3.52 4.25
C GLY A 186 -3.63 2.29 4.71
N HIS A 187 -3.44 1.37 3.77
CA HIS A 187 -2.38 0.39 3.73
C HIS A 187 -1.96 0.26 2.26
N PHE A 188 -0.82 -0.37 2.04
CA PHE A 188 -0.43 -0.76 0.69
C PHE A 188 -1.45 -1.75 0.11
N VAL A 189 -1.72 -1.69 -1.19
CA VAL A 189 -2.64 -2.63 -1.84
C VAL A 189 -1.90 -3.39 -2.92
N LEU A 190 -1.84 -4.71 -2.75
CA LEU A 190 -1.32 -5.63 -3.74
C LEU A 190 -2.43 -5.95 -4.77
N ALA A 191 -2.21 -5.54 -6.02
CA ALA A 191 -3.21 -5.49 -7.08
C ALA A 191 -2.71 -6.15 -8.37
N SER A 192 -3.62 -6.36 -9.32
CA SER A 192 -3.37 -6.93 -10.63
C SER A 192 -3.83 -5.99 -11.74
N THR A 193 -3.05 -5.86 -12.79
CA THR A 193 -3.46 -5.21 -14.06
C THR A 193 -4.54 -5.98 -14.83
N ARG A 194 -4.74 -7.27 -14.51
CA ARG A 194 -5.75 -8.14 -15.14
C ARG A 194 -6.81 -8.57 -14.13
N ARG A 195 -8.08 -8.49 -14.52
CA ARG A 195 -9.19 -9.01 -13.70
C ARG A 195 -9.36 -10.52 -13.89
N TYR A 196 -8.52 -11.31 -13.22
CA TYR A 196 -8.59 -12.79 -13.31
C TYR A 196 -9.40 -13.44 -12.17
N SER A 197 -9.69 -12.71 -11.09
CA SER A 197 -10.45 -13.23 -9.96
C SER A 197 -11.79 -12.52 -9.82
N SER A 198 -12.86 -13.29 -9.59
CA SER A 198 -14.17 -12.76 -9.21
C SER A 198 -14.20 -12.25 -7.77
N SER A 199 -13.21 -12.61 -6.94
CA SER A 199 -13.10 -12.15 -5.54
C SER A 199 -12.74 -10.67 -5.41
N PHE A 200 -12.19 -10.06 -6.47
CA PHE A 200 -11.74 -8.67 -6.42
C PHE A 200 -12.93 -7.72 -6.20
N ASP A 201 -12.93 -7.07 -5.04
CA ASP A 201 -13.92 -6.10 -4.56
C ASP A 201 -13.47 -4.64 -4.80
N LEU A 202 -12.26 -4.41 -5.30
CA LEU A 202 -11.76 -3.11 -5.71
C LEU A 202 -11.38 -3.08 -7.19
N THR A 203 -11.75 -1.99 -7.85
CA THR A 203 -11.21 -1.58 -9.15
C THR A 203 -10.67 -0.16 -8.98
N ILE A 204 -9.37 0.00 -9.13
CA ILE A 204 -8.64 1.21 -8.76
C ILE A 204 -7.95 1.76 -10.00
N ARG A 205 -8.11 3.05 -10.27
CA ARG A 205 -7.21 3.76 -11.17
C ARG A 205 -6.16 4.49 -10.34
N THR A 206 -4.94 3.98 -10.37
CA THR A 206 -3.81 4.44 -9.54
C THR A 206 -2.76 5.13 -10.40
N CYS A 207 -2.32 6.30 -9.97
CA CYS A 207 -1.26 7.08 -10.59
C CYS A 207 0.04 7.02 -9.78
N HIS A 208 0.02 6.39 -8.60
CA HIS A 208 1.20 6.19 -7.74
C HIS A 208 1.56 4.71 -7.55
N GLY A 209 0.72 3.78 -7.98
CA GLY A 209 1.03 2.36 -8.01
C GLY A 209 2.06 2.04 -9.08
N HIS A 210 2.95 1.09 -8.78
CA HIS A 210 4.00 0.65 -9.70
C HIS A 210 3.93 -0.85 -9.94
N LEU A 211 4.32 -1.26 -11.15
CA LEU A 211 4.54 -2.66 -11.46
C LEU A 211 5.69 -3.20 -10.61
N LEU A 212 5.48 -4.38 -10.05
CA LEU A 212 6.48 -5.07 -9.27
C LEU A 212 7.49 -5.77 -10.20
N PRO A 213 8.79 -5.72 -9.88
CA PRO A 213 9.80 -6.45 -10.63
C PRO A 213 9.48 -7.94 -10.73
N ARG A 214 9.56 -8.50 -11.94
CA ARG A 214 9.42 -9.94 -12.15
C ARG A 214 10.70 -10.65 -11.74
N SER A 215 10.58 -11.72 -10.95
CA SER A 215 11.70 -12.56 -10.57
C SER A 215 11.34 -14.04 -10.69
N HIS A 216 12.27 -14.83 -11.21
CA HIS A 216 12.16 -16.29 -11.30
C HIS A 216 12.77 -17.00 -10.08
N SER A 217 13.39 -16.25 -9.16
CA SER A 217 13.96 -16.83 -7.94
C SER A 217 12.86 -17.37 -7.03
N ARG A 218 13.04 -18.62 -6.56
CA ARG A 218 12.08 -19.27 -5.65
C ARG A 218 11.89 -18.51 -4.33
N HIS A 219 12.89 -17.74 -3.91
CA HIS A 219 12.85 -16.93 -2.69
C HIS A 219 12.23 -15.54 -2.92
N CYS A 220 12.08 -15.13 -4.17
CA CYS A 220 11.51 -13.83 -4.57
C CYS A 220 10.12 -13.98 -5.22
N ARG A 221 9.50 -15.16 -5.10
CA ARG A 221 8.23 -15.44 -5.77
C ARG A 221 7.11 -14.58 -5.19
N SER A 222 6.74 -13.55 -5.93
CA SER A 222 5.43 -12.89 -5.82
C SER A 222 4.35 -13.75 -6.46
N SER A 223 3.09 -13.54 -6.06
CA SER A 223 1.91 -14.29 -6.54
C SER A 223 1.78 -14.29 -8.07
N SER A 224 1.21 -15.39 -8.58
CA SER A 224 0.74 -15.47 -9.96
C SER A 224 -0.41 -14.47 -10.18
N GLY A 225 -0.08 -13.29 -10.71
CA GLY A 225 -1.03 -12.32 -11.24
C GLY A 225 -1.11 -10.98 -10.50
N LEU A 226 -0.77 -10.92 -9.20
CA LEU A 226 -0.72 -9.65 -8.46
C LEU A 226 0.62 -8.94 -8.72
N ASN A 227 0.61 -8.06 -9.72
CA ASN A 227 1.81 -7.44 -10.28
C ASN A 227 1.93 -5.95 -10.03
N VAL A 228 1.01 -5.32 -9.28
CA VAL A 228 1.06 -3.89 -8.93
C VAL A 228 1.01 -3.73 -7.43
N LEU A 229 1.81 -2.80 -6.90
CA LEU A 229 1.69 -2.35 -5.52
C LEU A 229 1.24 -0.89 -5.51
N VAL A 230 0.11 -0.61 -4.85
CA VAL A 230 -0.47 0.72 -4.69
C VAL A 230 -0.12 1.26 -3.30
N PRO A 231 0.41 2.49 -3.18
CA PRO A 231 0.78 3.05 -1.88
C PRO A 231 -0.43 3.53 -1.06
N PRO A 232 -0.31 3.61 0.28
CA PRO A 232 -1.41 4.00 1.18
C PRO A 232 -1.82 5.48 1.07
N TYR A 233 -0.93 6.33 0.56
CA TYR A 233 -1.10 7.80 0.54
C TYR A 233 -1.94 8.34 -0.62
N GLU A 234 -2.26 7.49 -1.60
CA GLU A 234 -3.04 7.93 -2.75
C GLU A 234 -4.51 8.17 -2.37
N LEU A 235 -5.02 9.34 -2.74
CA LEU A 235 -6.40 9.72 -2.49
C LEU A 235 -7.26 9.38 -3.69
N PHE A 236 -8.34 8.64 -3.44
CA PHE A 236 -9.29 8.21 -4.46
C PHE A 236 -10.65 8.82 -4.24
N ARG A 237 -11.38 9.02 -5.34
CA ARG A 237 -12.82 9.29 -5.34
C ARG A 237 -13.57 8.04 -5.76
N VAL A 238 -14.58 7.65 -4.99
CA VAL A 238 -15.50 6.58 -5.38
C VAL A 238 -16.38 7.09 -6.52
N VAL A 239 -16.40 6.38 -7.65
CA VAL A 239 -17.20 6.76 -8.82
C VAL A 239 -18.33 5.79 -9.12
N ALA A 240 -18.23 4.55 -8.63
CA ALA A 240 -19.30 3.58 -8.72
C ALA A 240 -19.21 2.54 -7.59
N VAL A 241 -20.38 2.04 -7.18
CA VAL A 241 -20.50 0.93 -6.22
C VAL A 241 -21.41 -0.11 -6.84
N LYS A 242 -20.86 -1.27 -7.19
CA LYS A 242 -21.62 -2.36 -7.81
C LYS A 242 -21.90 -3.44 -6.76
N LYS A 243 -23.17 -3.61 -6.39
CA LYS A 243 -23.58 -4.74 -5.54
C LYS A 243 -23.56 -6.02 -6.37
N VAL A 244 -22.76 -7.00 -5.98
CA VAL A 244 -22.75 -8.31 -6.64
C VAL A 244 -23.83 -9.15 -5.96
N ARG A 245 -24.86 -9.52 -6.71
CA ARG A 245 -25.83 -10.54 -6.26
C ARG A 245 -25.30 -11.90 -6.71
N PHE A 246 -25.14 -12.82 -5.77
CA PHE A 246 -24.97 -14.24 -6.05
C PHE A 246 -26.33 -14.90 -6.17
#